data_AF-A0A0C9ZTY3-F1
#
_entry.id   AF-A0A0C9ZTY3-F1
#
_cell.length_a   1.000
_cell.length_b   1.000
_cell.length_c   1.000
_cell.angle_alpha   90.00
_cell.angle_beta   90.00
_cell.angle_gamma   90.00
#
_symmetry.space_group_name_H-M   'P 1'
#
loop_
_entity.id
_entity.type
_entity.pdbx_description
1 polymer ?
#
loop_
_entity_poly.entity_id
_entity_poly.type
_entity_poly.pdbx_seq_one_letter_code
_entity_poly.pdbx_strand_id
1 'polypeptide(L)'
;MTNSTQSLPERPPPLDRNAYDTKFWDFDEWKKWSNSTEGRGSVKMRGPVPFLEDSHGDPLTSASIDAIRRTMRRIFEMMASKDIAPRSWGRLSEHAYLLFHIGVGTTHPELRLCLNDWKANELAKNVYSAWRTARRRTKARAKGVKPEELDQDDLGVCADDDDEGYEPEKKRSATLEDNARSAKRRKPASSSSSSSCTT
;
A
#
# COMPACT_ATOMS: atom_id res chain seq x y z
N MET A 1 -14.68 -0.80 -44.92
CA MET A 1 -14.22 -1.45 -43.67
C MET A 1 -12.81 -0.94 -43.40
N THR A 2 -12.65 -0.03 -42.44
CA THR A 2 -11.33 0.52 -42.09
C THR A 2 -10.67 -0.40 -41.07
N ASN A 3 -9.61 -1.10 -41.49
CA ASN A 3 -8.74 -1.80 -40.55
C ASN A 3 -7.98 -0.76 -39.73
N SER A 4 -8.53 -0.35 -38.59
CA SER A 4 -7.79 0.37 -37.56
C SER A 4 -6.78 -0.58 -36.93
N THR A 5 -5.63 -0.72 -37.59
CA THR A 5 -4.40 -1.20 -36.96
C THR A 5 -4.14 -0.31 -35.75
N GLN A 6 -4.51 -0.77 -34.55
CA GLN A 6 -4.12 -0.12 -33.31
C GLN A 6 -2.60 -0.25 -33.21
N SER A 7 -1.88 0.80 -33.58
CA SER A 7 -0.44 0.88 -33.33
C SER A 7 -0.21 0.71 -31.83
N LEU A 8 0.74 -0.15 -31.48
CA LEU A 8 1.21 -0.23 -30.11
C LEU A 8 1.79 1.13 -29.71
N PRO A 9 1.58 1.58 -28.46
CA PRO A 9 2.17 2.83 -27.99
C PRO A 9 3.70 2.71 -28.08
N GLU A 10 4.33 3.70 -28.70
CA GLU A 10 5.78 3.69 -28.94
C GLU A 10 6.55 3.87 -27.63
N ARG A 11 7.53 2.99 -27.39
CA ARG A 11 8.35 3.06 -26.18
C ARG A 11 9.30 4.28 -26.28
N PRO A 12 9.36 5.15 -25.26
CA PRO A 12 10.31 6.26 -25.28
C PRO A 12 11.76 5.72 -25.28
N PRO A 13 12.72 6.40 -25.92
CA PRO A 13 14.09 5.89 -26.09
C PRO A 13 14.75 5.49 -24.75
N PRO A 14 15.64 4.48 -24.74
CA PRO A 14 16.46 4.17 -23.58
C PRO A 14 17.22 5.41 -23.09
N LEU A 15 17.31 5.59 -21.77
CA LEU A 15 18.12 6.65 -21.18
C LEU A 15 19.61 6.25 -21.21
N ASP A 16 20.49 7.21 -21.41
CA ASP A 16 21.94 7.00 -21.26
C ASP A 16 22.28 6.96 -19.76
N ARG A 17 22.95 5.90 -19.32
CA ARG A 17 23.44 5.75 -17.95
C ARG A 17 24.37 6.90 -17.55
N ASN A 18 25.20 7.39 -18.48
CA ASN A 18 26.24 8.37 -18.17
C ASN A 18 25.69 9.80 -17.95
N ALA A 19 24.39 10.00 -18.15
CA ALA A 19 23.71 11.28 -17.92
C ALA A 19 23.12 11.43 -16.51
N TYR A 20 23.24 10.41 -15.63
CA TYR A 20 22.62 10.38 -14.30
C TYR A 20 23.54 9.74 -13.25
N ASP A 21 23.48 10.22 -12.01
CA ASP A 21 24.30 9.73 -10.88
C ASP A 21 23.63 8.56 -10.12
N THR A 22 22.74 7.83 -10.79
CA THR A 22 21.95 6.74 -10.22
C THR A 22 22.83 5.57 -9.80
N LYS A 23 22.68 5.09 -8.55
CA LYS A 23 23.55 4.07 -7.96
C LYS A 23 23.21 2.65 -8.40
N PHE A 24 21.98 2.41 -8.86
CA PHE A 24 21.48 1.08 -9.26
C PHE A 24 20.89 1.15 -10.67
N TRP A 25 21.74 1.11 -11.67
CA TRP A 25 21.29 1.13 -13.06
C TRP A 25 20.68 -0.22 -13.45
N ASP A 26 21.26 -1.33 -12.98
CA ASP A 26 20.72 -2.67 -13.15
C ASP A 26 20.36 -3.36 -11.81
N PHE A 27 19.63 -4.47 -11.89
CA PHE A 27 19.14 -5.22 -10.73
C PHE A 27 20.27 -5.97 -10.00
N ASP A 28 21.35 -6.33 -10.69
CA ASP A 28 22.47 -7.07 -10.10
C ASP A 28 23.39 -6.13 -9.31
N GLU A 29 23.55 -4.88 -9.73
CA GLU A 29 24.15 -3.78 -8.95
C GLU A 29 23.40 -3.57 -7.63
N TRP A 30 22.06 -3.45 -7.70
CA TRP A 30 21.21 -3.37 -6.52
C TRP A 30 21.35 -4.58 -5.60
N LYS A 31 21.29 -5.79 -6.17
CA LYS A 31 21.39 -7.04 -5.42
C LYS A 31 22.77 -7.24 -4.80
N LYS A 32 23.84 -6.80 -5.48
CA LYS A 32 25.21 -6.82 -4.96
C LYS A 32 25.39 -5.83 -3.81
N TRP A 33 24.89 -4.60 -3.98
CA TRP A 33 24.97 -3.57 -2.94
C TRP A 33 24.15 -3.95 -1.71
N SER A 34 22.89 -4.36 -1.86
CA SER A 34 22.01 -4.70 -0.74
C SER A 34 22.51 -5.89 0.10
N ASN A 35 23.27 -6.81 -0.50
CA ASN A 35 23.95 -7.91 0.19
C ASN A 35 25.34 -7.54 0.76
N SER A 36 25.86 -6.36 0.46
CA SER A 36 27.12 -5.86 1.06
C SER A 36 26.93 -5.44 2.51
N THR A 37 28.03 -5.25 3.25
CA THR A 37 27.96 -4.74 4.64
C THR A 37 27.40 -3.32 4.70
N GLU A 38 27.74 -2.47 3.74
CA GLU A 38 27.18 -1.11 3.61
C GLU A 38 25.66 -1.18 3.37
N GLY A 39 25.24 -1.93 2.34
CA GLY A 39 23.82 -2.06 2.01
C GLY A 39 22.99 -2.63 3.15
N ARG A 40 23.44 -3.69 3.83
CA ARG A 40 22.71 -4.24 4.99
C ARG A 40 22.52 -3.22 6.12
N GLY A 41 23.47 -2.32 6.35
CA GLY A 41 23.33 -1.22 7.31
C GLY A 41 22.43 -0.08 6.81
N SER A 42 22.50 0.24 5.52
CA SER A 42 21.87 1.43 4.93
C SER A 42 20.48 1.19 4.33
N VAL A 43 20.10 -0.05 4.02
CA VAL A 43 18.79 -0.40 3.41
C VAL A 43 17.62 0.20 4.20
N LYS A 44 17.61 0.04 5.53
CA LYS A 44 16.54 0.59 6.38
C LYS A 44 16.45 2.12 6.34
N MET A 45 17.60 2.79 6.23
CA MET A 45 17.66 4.27 6.14
C MET A 45 17.17 4.80 4.79
N ARG A 46 17.22 3.99 3.72
CA ARG A 46 16.73 4.35 2.37
C ARG A 46 15.24 4.04 2.17
N GLY A 47 14.52 3.63 3.22
CA GLY A 47 13.06 3.46 3.22
C GLY A 47 12.57 2.12 2.65
N PRO A 48 11.24 1.97 2.44
CA PRO A 48 10.60 0.68 2.15
C PRO A 48 10.82 0.16 0.72
N VAL A 49 11.26 1.00 -0.20
CA VAL A 49 11.60 0.63 -1.59
C VAL A 49 12.98 1.21 -1.95
N PRO A 50 14.03 0.75 -1.27
CA PRO A 50 15.33 1.41 -1.23
C PRO A 50 16.03 1.47 -2.59
N PHE A 51 15.66 0.62 -3.55
CA PHE A 51 16.20 0.66 -4.91
C PHE A 51 15.67 1.82 -5.78
N LEU A 52 14.65 2.54 -5.31
CA LEU A 52 14.13 3.71 -6.03
C LEU A 52 14.92 4.96 -5.65
N GLU A 53 15.42 5.62 -6.67
CA GLU A 53 16.27 6.80 -6.56
C GLU A 53 15.92 7.81 -7.65
N ASP A 54 16.26 9.07 -7.42
CA ASP A 54 16.15 10.15 -8.40
C ASP A 54 17.39 10.20 -9.32
N SER A 55 17.48 11.26 -10.12
CA SER A 55 18.60 11.53 -11.04
C SER A 55 19.96 11.71 -10.36
N HIS A 56 19.99 11.94 -9.05
CA HIS A 56 21.20 12.16 -8.24
C HIS A 56 21.57 10.92 -7.41
N GLY A 57 20.81 9.82 -7.53
CA GLY A 57 21.02 8.59 -6.77
C GLY A 57 20.53 8.67 -5.32
N ASP A 58 19.74 9.70 -4.97
CA ASP A 58 19.15 9.84 -3.64
C ASP A 58 17.81 9.10 -3.54
N PRO A 59 17.46 8.51 -2.37
CA PRO A 59 16.24 7.72 -2.24
C PRO A 59 14.98 8.55 -2.47
N LEU A 60 14.01 7.99 -3.20
CA LEU A 60 12.72 8.68 -3.37
C LEU A 60 11.98 8.83 -2.03
N THR A 61 11.32 9.98 -1.85
CA THR A 61 10.47 10.22 -0.68
C THR A 61 9.26 9.27 -0.64
N SER A 62 8.73 8.99 0.56
CA SER A 62 7.50 8.22 0.74
C SER A 62 6.33 8.78 -0.07
N ALA A 63 6.18 10.10 -0.12
CA ALA A 63 5.15 10.79 -0.90
C ALA A 63 5.29 10.53 -2.42
N SER A 64 6.52 10.53 -2.95
CA SER A 64 6.80 10.17 -4.35
C SER A 64 6.48 8.70 -4.63
N ILE A 65 6.90 7.80 -3.72
CA ILE A 65 6.61 6.36 -3.79
C ILE A 65 5.10 6.09 -3.81
N ASP A 66 4.32 6.79 -2.99
CA ASP A 66 2.87 6.63 -2.97
C ASP A 66 2.16 7.32 -4.14
N ALA A 67 2.76 8.34 -4.77
CA ALA A 67 2.33 8.83 -6.07
C ALA A 67 2.53 7.78 -7.18
N ILE A 68 3.70 7.13 -7.22
CA ILE A 68 3.99 6.02 -8.13
C ILE A 68 3.00 4.87 -7.93
N ARG A 69 2.84 4.39 -6.69
CA ARG A 69 1.90 3.30 -6.34
C ARG A 69 0.46 3.63 -6.73
N ARG A 70 0.02 4.89 -6.61
CA ARG A 70 -1.31 5.34 -7.08
C ARG A 70 -1.43 5.28 -8.60
N THR A 71 -0.41 5.72 -9.35
CA THR A 71 -0.40 5.62 -10.82
C THR A 71 -0.43 4.15 -11.28
N MET A 72 0.38 3.27 -10.68
CA MET A 72 0.37 1.84 -10.98
C MET A 72 -1.03 1.23 -10.78
N ARG A 73 -1.68 1.48 -9.65
CA ARG A 73 -3.05 0.98 -9.40
C ARG A 73 -4.09 1.49 -10.41
N ARG A 74 -3.99 2.75 -10.86
CA ARG A 74 -4.86 3.29 -11.93
C ARG A 74 -4.67 2.55 -13.25
N ILE A 75 -3.41 2.25 -13.61
CA ILE A 75 -3.09 1.47 -14.80
C ILE A 75 -3.60 0.02 -14.66
N PHE A 76 -3.50 -0.58 -13.48
CA PHE A 76 -4.01 -1.94 -13.22
C PHE A 76 -5.54 -2.02 -13.40
N GLU A 77 -6.30 -1.03 -12.91
CA GLU A 77 -7.74 -0.97 -13.18
C GLU A 77 -8.05 -0.74 -14.67
N MET A 78 -7.28 0.09 -15.38
CA MET A 78 -7.44 0.28 -16.83
C MET A 78 -7.14 -1.01 -17.61
N MET A 79 -6.08 -1.76 -17.27
CA MET A 79 -5.82 -3.07 -17.87
C MET A 79 -6.96 -4.04 -17.61
N ALA A 80 -7.58 -3.96 -16.43
CA ALA A 80 -8.61 -4.89 -16.02
C ALA A 80 -10.03 -4.50 -16.41
N SER A 81 -10.29 -3.27 -16.86
CA SER A 81 -11.53 -2.89 -17.57
C SER A 81 -11.47 -3.29 -19.04
N LYS A 82 -10.27 -3.45 -19.61
CA LYS A 82 -9.99 -3.96 -20.95
C LYS A 82 -9.76 -5.49 -21.01
N ASP A 83 -9.90 -6.20 -19.90
CA ASP A 83 -9.62 -7.64 -19.74
C ASP A 83 -8.21 -8.11 -20.17
N ILE A 84 -7.22 -7.22 -20.13
CA ILE A 84 -5.80 -7.51 -20.43
C ILE A 84 -4.92 -7.62 -19.17
N ALA A 85 -5.52 -7.53 -17.97
CA ALA A 85 -4.78 -7.63 -16.71
C ALA A 85 -4.32 -9.09 -16.45
N PRO A 86 -3.02 -9.33 -16.18
CA PRO A 86 -2.45 -10.66 -16.20
C PRO A 86 -2.81 -11.53 -14.98
N ARG A 87 -2.67 -12.86 -15.12
CA ARG A 87 -2.87 -13.80 -14.01
C ARG A 87 -1.79 -13.73 -12.92
N SER A 88 -0.63 -13.14 -13.19
CA SER A 88 0.41 -12.79 -12.22
C SER A 88 1.36 -11.79 -12.89
N TRP A 89 2.16 -11.04 -12.13
CA TRP A 89 3.05 -10.03 -12.74
C TRP A 89 4.15 -10.66 -13.63
N GLY A 90 4.48 -11.93 -13.44
CA GLY A 90 5.38 -12.67 -14.35
C GLY A 90 4.74 -13.10 -15.68
N ARG A 91 3.46 -12.78 -15.93
CA ARG A 91 2.69 -13.27 -17.10
C ARG A 91 1.95 -12.15 -17.84
N LEU A 92 2.58 -10.97 -17.99
CA LEU A 92 2.08 -9.91 -18.86
C LEU A 92 2.14 -10.34 -20.33
N SER A 93 1.16 -9.88 -21.11
CA SER A 93 1.30 -9.83 -22.56
C SER A 93 2.13 -8.61 -22.96
N GLU A 94 2.75 -8.63 -24.13
CA GLU A 94 3.54 -7.49 -24.66
C GLU A 94 2.74 -6.19 -24.65
N HIS A 95 1.46 -6.25 -25.04
CA HIS A 95 0.57 -5.07 -25.02
C HIS A 95 0.36 -4.53 -23.59
N ALA A 96 0.15 -5.40 -22.60
CA ALA A 96 0.01 -5.00 -21.21
C ALA A 96 1.33 -4.44 -20.63
N TYR A 97 2.46 -5.02 -21.02
CA TYR A 97 3.81 -4.59 -20.63
C TYR A 97 4.10 -3.18 -21.15
N LEU A 98 3.96 -2.94 -22.46
CA LEU A 98 4.17 -1.62 -23.06
C LEU A 98 3.23 -0.56 -22.46
N LEU A 99 1.94 -0.86 -22.35
CA LEU A 99 0.95 0.04 -21.76
C LEU A 99 1.29 0.41 -20.30
N PHE A 100 1.81 -0.55 -19.52
CA PHE A 100 2.25 -0.28 -18.16
C PHE A 100 3.51 0.59 -18.10
N HIS A 101 4.59 0.19 -18.78
CA HIS A 101 5.88 0.85 -18.70
C HIS A 101 5.86 2.26 -19.30
N ILE A 102 5.12 2.46 -20.39
CA ILE A 102 4.90 3.80 -20.96
C ILE A 102 4.03 4.63 -20.01
N GLY A 103 2.89 4.11 -19.54
CA GLY A 103 1.99 4.85 -18.66
C GLY A 103 2.66 5.29 -17.34
N VAL A 104 3.42 4.39 -16.70
CA VAL A 104 4.10 4.70 -15.44
C VAL A 104 5.35 5.56 -15.66
N GLY A 105 6.17 5.25 -16.67
CA GLY A 105 7.43 5.94 -16.96
C GLY A 105 7.27 7.32 -17.60
N THR A 106 6.13 7.62 -18.23
CA THR A 106 5.76 8.99 -18.63
C THR A 106 5.29 9.84 -17.45
N THR A 107 4.67 9.22 -16.44
CA THR A 107 4.18 9.95 -15.24
C THR A 107 5.28 10.14 -14.19
N HIS A 108 6.17 9.15 -14.05
CA HIS A 108 7.24 9.07 -13.05
C HIS A 108 8.55 8.67 -13.74
N PRO A 109 9.30 9.64 -14.31
CA PRO A 109 10.53 9.38 -15.06
C PRO A 109 11.63 8.66 -14.27
N GLU A 110 11.60 8.75 -12.93
CA GLU A 110 12.53 8.11 -12.00
C GLU A 110 12.55 6.59 -12.16
N LEU A 111 11.41 6.00 -12.53
CA LEU A 111 11.32 4.56 -12.83
C LEU A 111 12.05 4.15 -14.11
N ARG A 112 12.35 5.10 -15.01
CA ARG A 112 13.11 4.88 -16.25
C ARG A 112 14.61 5.04 -16.07
N LEU A 113 15.08 5.47 -14.90
CA LEU A 113 16.49 5.58 -14.52
C LEU A 113 17.09 4.19 -14.23
N CYS A 114 16.92 3.26 -15.17
CA CYS A 114 17.40 1.89 -15.08
C CYS A 114 17.38 1.16 -16.42
N LEU A 115 18.15 0.06 -16.50
CA LEU A 115 18.12 -0.88 -17.61
C LEU A 115 16.84 -1.73 -17.60
N ASN A 116 16.23 -1.95 -18.77
CA ASN A 116 15.11 -2.88 -18.98
C ASN A 116 13.89 -2.68 -18.03
N ASP A 117 13.67 -1.44 -17.58
CA ASP A 117 12.58 -1.04 -16.66
C ASP A 117 12.53 -1.89 -15.37
N TRP A 118 13.68 -2.38 -14.88
CA TRP A 118 13.70 -3.31 -13.75
C TRP A 118 13.12 -2.69 -12.48
N LYS A 119 13.36 -1.39 -12.21
CA LYS A 119 12.80 -0.67 -11.05
C LYS A 119 11.27 -0.65 -11.08
N ALA A 120 10.69 -0.39 -12.26
CA ALA A 120 9.24 -0.43 -12.45
C ALA A 120 8.67 -1.85 -12.25
N ASN A 121 9.34 -2.87 -12.81
CA ASN A 121 8.92 -4.26 -12.66
C ASN A 121 9.02 -4.78 -11.21
N GLU A 122 10.11 -4.45 -10.50
CA GLU A 122 10.32 -4.90 -9.12
C GLU A 122 9.29 -4.31 -8.17
N LEU A 123 9.02 -3.00 -8.28
CA LEU A 123 7.93 -2.38 -7.52
C LEU A 123 6.57 -2.96 -7.90
N ALA A 124 6.32 -3.19 -9.19
CA ALA A 124 5.03 -3.66 -9.67
C ALA A 124 4.66 -5.06 -9.16
N LYS A 125 5.61 -5.98 -8.95
CA LYS A 125 5.36 -7.31 -8.34
C LYS A 125 4.55 -7.17 -7.04
N ASN A 126 5.01 -6.31 -6.13
CA ASN A 126 4.42 -6.11 -4.81
C ASN A 126 3.12 -5.29 -4.86
N VAL A 127 3.08 -4.23 -5.69
CA VAL A 127 1.87 -3.39 -5.81
C VAL A 127 0.74 -4.15 -6.51
N TYR A 128 1.06 -5.02 -7.48
CA TYR A 128 0.09 -5.79 -8.24
C TYR A 128 -0.53 -6.92 -7.43
N SER A 129 0.26 -7.69 -6.66
CA SER A 129 -0.26 -8.74 -5.78
C SER A 129 -1.24 -8.16 -4.74
N ALA A 130 -0.84 -7.09 -4.04
CA ALA A 130 -1.67 -6.39 -3.07
C ALA A 130 -2.97 -5.85 -3.70
N TRP A 131 -2.89 -5.14 -4.83
CA TRP A 131 -4.07 -4.65 -5.56
C TRP A 131 -5.01 -5.79 -5.98
N ARG A 132 -4.47 -6.87 -6.53
CA ARG A 132 -5.24 -8.00 -7.05
C ARG A 132 -5.94 -8.77 -5.93
N THR A 133 -5.28 -8.96 -4.79
CA THR A 133 -5.85 -9.55 -3.58
C THR A 133 -6.97 -8.67 -3.02
N ALA A 134 -6.76 -7.36 -2.90
CA ALA A 134 -7.81 -6.42 -2.50
C ALA A 134 -9.03 -6.49 -3.44
N ARG A 135 -8.81 -6.49 -4.75
CA ARG A 135 -9.86 -6.56 -5.78
C ARG A 135 -10.62 -7.88 -5.78
N ARG A 136 -9.94 -9.01 -5.51
CA ARG A 136 -10.57 -10.33 -5.26
C ARG A 136 -11.48 -10.26 -4.02
N ARG A 137 -10.97 -9.76 -2.89
CA ARG A 137 -11.71 -9.62 -1.62
C ARG A 137 -12.97 -8.74 -1.79
N THR A 138 -12.88 -7.61 -2.50
CA THR A 138 -14.03 -6.74 -2.79
C THR A 138 -15.07 -7.44 -3.66
N LYS A 139 -14.66 -8.18 -4.70
CA LYS A 139 -15.58 -8.96 -5.54
C LYS A 139 -16.26 -10.11 -4.77
N ALA A 140 -15.54 -10.79 -3.87
CA ALA A 140 -16.11 -11.83 -3.02
C ALA A 140 -17.17 -11.27 -2.06
N ARG A 141 -16.87 -10.15 -1.39
CA ARG A 141 -17.81 -9.43 -0.51
C ARG A 141 -19.07 -8.98 -1.26
N ALA A 142 -18.92 -8.43 -2.48
CA ALA A 142 -20.06 -8.03 -3.32
C ALA A 142 -20.94 -9.21 -3.78
N LYS A 143 -20.41 -10.45 -3.75
CA LYS A 143 -21.15 -11.70 -4.03
C LYS A 143 -21.65 -12.41 -2.77
N GLY A 144 -21.46 -11.87 -1.57
CA GLY A 144 -21.83 -12.51 -0.30
C GLY A 144 -20.95 -13.72 0.09
N VAL A 145 -19.82 -13.94 -0.57
CA VAL A 145 -18.92 -15.08 -0.31
C VAL A 145 -18.04 -14.78 0.91
N LYS A 146 -17.91 -15.75 1.83
CA LYS A 146 -17.02 -15.63 3.00
C LYS A 146 -15.54 -15.64 2.56
N PRO A 147 -14.62 -14.93 3.26
CA PRO A 147 -13.26 -14.74 2.76
C PRO A 147 -12.32 -15.96 2.75
N GLU A 148 -12.75 -17.13 3.25
CA GLU A 148 -11.88 -18.28 3.54
C GLU A 148 -11.58 -19.18 2.32
N GLU A 149 -12.30 -19.03 1.20
CA GLU A 149 -12.12 -19.81 -0.04
C GLU A 149 -11.27 -19.11 -1.11
N LEU A 150 -10.26 -18.32 -0.71
CA LEU A 150 -9.31 -17.70 -1.65
C LEU A 150 -7.98 -18.47 -1.62
N ASP A 151 -7.73 -19.25 -2.67
CA ASP A 151 -6.57 -20.15 -2.83
C ASP A 151 -5.23 -19.52 -2.42
N GLN A 152 -4.40 -20.34 -1.76
CA GLN A 152 -3.11 -19.97 -1.17
C GLN A 152 -1.93 -20.08 -2.17
N ASP A 153 -2.19 -20.12 -3.48
CA ASP A 153 -1.21 -20.47 -4.52
C ASP A 153 -0.31 -19.31 -5.01
N ASP A 154 -0.45 -18.10 -4.46
CA ASP A 154 0.30 -16.89 -4.86
C ASP A 154 0.77 -16.09 -3.62
N LEU A 155 1.39 -16.77 -2.64
CA LEU A 155 2.02 -16.15 -1.48
C LEU A 155 3.33 -15.42 -1.83
N GLY A 156 3.21 -14.35 -2.61
CA GLY A 156 4.13 -13.23 -2.48
C GLY A 156 3.87 -12.57 -1.13
N VAL A 157 4.64 -12.95 -0.10
CA VAL A 157 4.56 -12.37 1.25
C VAL A 157 4.80 -10.87 1.17
N CYS A 158 3.71 -10.10 1.19
CA CYS A 158 3.78 -8.73 1.69
C CYS A 158 4.05 -8.85 3.19
N ALA A 159 5.25 -8.45 3.61
CA ALA A 159 5.47 -8.15 5.01
C ALA A 159 4.47 -7.05 5.38
N ASP A 160 3.64 -7.32 6.38
CA ASP A 160 2.83 -6.29 7.02
C ASP A 160 3.81 -5.33 7.72
N ASP A 161 3.98 -4.12 7.17
CA ASP A 161 4.57 -3.02 7.92
C ASP A 161 3.54 -2.63 9.00
N ASP A 162 3.86 -2.94 10.26
CA ASP A 162 3.09 -2.53 11.44
C ASP A 162 3.05 -0.99 11.54
N ASP A 163 1.97 -0.39 11.04
CA ASP A 163 1.62 1.02 11.24
C ASP A 163 1.07 1.22 12.66
N GLU A 164 1.96 1.18 13.67
CA GLU A 164 1.63 1.67 15.01
C GLU A 164 1.48 3.20 14.99
N GLY A 165 0.33 3.69 15.47
CA GLY A 165 0.25 5.04 16.04
C GLY A 165 -0.67 6.06 15.36
N TYR A 166 -1.94 5.72 15.11
CA TYR A 166 -2.98 6.75 15.00
C TYR A 166 -4.24 6.39 15.80
N GLU A 167 -4.42 7.03 16.95
CA GLU A 167 -5.62 6.91 17.79
C GLU A 167 -6.62 8.04 17.45
N PRO A 168 -7.77 7.74 16.82
CA PRO A 168 -8.78 8.77 16.54
C PRO A 168 -9.68 9.02 17.75
N GLU A 169 -9.45 10.13 18.46
CA GLU A 169 -10.32 10.62 19.53
C GLU A 169 -11.79 10.74 19.07
N LYS A 170 -12.67 9.96 19.70
CA LYS A 170 -14.10 9.96 19.39
C LYS A 170 -14.81 11.17 19.98
N LYS A 171 -14.81 12.28 19.25
CA LYS A 171 -15.68 13.44 19.53
C LYS A 171 -17.15 13.00 19.53
N ARG A 172 -17.76 12.88 20.71
CA ARG A 172 -19.21 12.75 20.90
C ARG A 172 -19.79 14.08 21.36
N SER A 173 -20.49 14.76 20.47
CA SER A 173 -21.30 15.93 20.75
C SER A 173 -22.78 15.53 20.94
N ALA A 174 -23.35 15.79 22.12
CA ALA A 174 -24.79 16.09 22.30
C ALA A 174 -25.10 16.51 23.76
N THR A 175 -25.38 17.80 23.93
CA THR A 175 -26.43 18.39 24.80
C THR A 175 -26.60 17.95 26.27
N LEU A 176 -26.31 18.91 27.16
CA LEU A 176 -27.09 19.32 28.35
C LEU A 176 -28.62 19.15 28.12
N GLU A 177 -29.53 18.90 29.07
CA GLU A 177 -29.59 19.11 30.54
C GLU A 177 -30.74 18.20 31.09
N ASP A 178 -31.20 18.12 32.34
CA ASP A 178 -31.01 18.84 33.62
C ASP A 178 -31.29 17.88 34.82
N ASN A 179 -30.94 18.31 36.03
CA ASN A 179 -31.58 18.06 37.32
C ASN A 179 -31.34 16.77 38.13
N ALA A 180 -30.95 16.99 39.38
CA ALA A 180 -30.86 15.98 40.43
C ALA A 180 -32.05 16.09 41.40
N ARG A 181 -32.60 14.96 41.87
CA ARG A 181 -32.98 14.78 43.30
C ARG A 181 -33.54 13.40 43.66
N SER A 182 -33.53 13.16 44.97
CA SER A 182 -34.39 12.24 45.72
C SER A 182 -34.13 10.74 45.63
N ALA A 183 -33.10 10.30 46.38
CA ALA A 183 -33.14 9.00 47.05
C ALA A 183 -34.40 8.87 47.93
N LYS A 184 -35.11 7.72 47.87
CA LYS A 184 -36.25 7.44 48.75
C LYS A 184 -36.43 5.93 49.02
N ARG A 185 -35.63 5.36 49.93
CA ARG A 185 -35.85 4.02 50.50
C ARG A 185 -36.13 4.07 52.00
N ARG A 186 -37.43 4.20 52.31
CA ARG A 186 -38.20 3.59 53.42
C ARG A 186 -37.52 3.45 54.81
N LYS A 187 -37.94 4.27 55.78
CA LYS A 187 -38.12 3.89 57.21
C LYS A 187 -39.52 3.26 57.37
N PRO A 188 -39.76 2.31 58.31
CA PRO A 188 -39.99 2.61 59.75
C PRO A 188 -39.19 1.63 60.67
N ALA A 189 -39.26 1.61 62.00
CA ALA A 189 -40.15 2.26 62.98
C ALA A 189 -39.38 2.66 64.28
N SER A 190 -40.10 3.29 65.21
CA SER A 190 -39.75 3.50 66.64
C SER A 190 -39.45 2.17 67.38
N SER A 191 -38.76 2.11 68.53
CA SER A 191 -38.89 3.01 69.69
C SER A 191 -37.66 3.08 70.62
N SER A 192 -37.64 4.15 71.40
CA SER A 192 -36.73 4.48 72.51
C SER A 192 -36.47 3.36 73.52
N SER A 193 -35.27 3.36 74.12
CA SER A 193 -35.09 3.52 75.58
C SER A 193 -33.60 3.76 75.94
N SER A 194 -33.38 4.39 77.09
CA SER A 194 -32.13 5.05 77.49
C SER A 194 -31.39 4.32 78.62
N SER A 195 -30.08 4.56 78.68
CA SER A 195 -29.27 4.67 79.92
C SER A 195 -29.01 3.44 80.81
N SER A 196 -27.74 3.00 80.80
CA SER A 196 -26.88 2.71 81.98
C SER A 196 -27.38 1.90 83.18
N CYS A 197 -26.67 0.81 83.54
CA CYS A 197 -26.01 0.69 84.86
C CYS A 197 -24.97 -0.46 84.95
N THR A 198 -23.93 -0.22 85.77
CA THR A 198 -23.09 -1.11 86.62
C THR A 198 -23.25 -2.64 86.54
N THR A 199 -22.16 -3.41 86.62
CA THR A 199 -21.38 -3.63 87.87
C THR A 199 -19.90 -3.82 87.60
#